data_AF-A0A3L6RN25-F1
#
_entry.id   AF-A0A3L6RN25-F1
#
_cell.length_a   1.000
_cell.length_b   1.000
_cell.length_c   1.000
_cell.angle_alpha   90.00
_cell.angle_beta   90.00
_cell.angle_gamma   90.00
#
_symmetry.space_group_name_H-M   'P 1'
#
loop_
_entity.id
_entity.type
_entity.pdbx_description
1 polymer ?
#
loop_
_entity_poly.entity_id
_entity_poly.type
_entity_poly.pdbx_seq_one_letter_code
_entity_poly.pdbx_strand_id
1 'polypeptide(L)'
;MVFSMAKHTSKGCVKLATFSFDIESSRWTRHGAWGSPFKGRGYFDHDPDTLGHLCACDVLSAGQPPACKISKDKLFCVNPAEKHIGATLVYVGDDWARFCLVQCFSVDDRQGGIWKESMPEQRRYLLRLTMFSLKYDKNGDLRAAKHRHVGSYRLPEVASVYREHLERPMAFWI
;
A
#
# COMPACT_ATOMS: atom_id res chain seq x y z
N MET A 1 1.03 -12.60 12.90
CA MET A 1 1.78 -11.71 11.96
C MET A 1 2.53 -12.57 10.95
N VAL A 2 2.58 -12.21 9.66
CA VAL A 2 3.28 -12.98 8.61
C VAL A 2 4.57 -12.27 8.20
N PHE A 3 5.64 -13.04 8.05
CA PHE A 3 6.98 -12.57 7.70
C PHE A 3 7.54 -13.38 6.53
N SER A 4 8.25 -12.72 5.62
CA SER A 4 9.11 -13.41 4.66
C SER A 4 10.56 -13.15 4.94
N MET A 5 11.34 -14.23 4.95
CA MET A 5 12.76 -14.19 5.20
C MET A 5 13.50 -14.73 3.98
N ALA A 6 14.56 -14.02 3.59
CA ALA A 6 15.49 -14.41 2.55
C ALA A 6 16.80 -14.84 3.22
N LYS A 7 17.26 -16.06 2.98
CA LYS A 7 18.59 -16.50 3.43
C LYS A 7 19.54 -16.51 2.24
N HIS A 8 20.56 -15.65 2.30
CA HIS A 8 21.67 -15.69 1.36
C HIS A 8 22.56 -16.90 1.67
N THR A 9 22.86 -17.70 0.64
CA THR A 9 23.84 -18.79 0.75
C THR A 9 25.12 -18.38 0.02
N SER A 10 26.27 -18.92 0.45
CA SER A 10 27.60 -18.63 -0.10
C SER A 10 27.76 -18.93 -1.60
N LYS A 11 26.78 -19.59 -2.23
CA LYS A 11 26.70 -19.86 -3.68
C LYS A 11 25.86 -18.84 -4.46
N GLY A 12 25.50 -17.69 -3.89
CA GLY A 12 24.73 -16.64 -4.56
C GLY A 12 23.23 -16.94 -4.76
N CYS A 13 22.76 -18.15 -4.42
CA CYS A 13 21.34 -18.50 -4.47
C CYS A 13 20.63 -17.99 -3.20
N VAL A 14 19.61 -17.14 -3.39
CA VAL A 14 18.71 -16.68 -2.31
C VAL A 14 17.60 -17.70 -2.15
N LYS A 15 17.54 -18.36 -0.99
CA LYS A 15 16.40 -19.22 -0.64
C LYS A 15 15.38 -18.40 0.15
N LEU A 16 14.20 -18.21 -0.45
CA LEU A 16 13.07 -17.54 0.19
C LEU A 16 12.25 -18.54 1.02
N ALA A 17 11.75 -18.07 2.15
CA ALA A 17 10.79 -18.82 2.94
C ALA A 17 9.81 -17.88 3.64
N THR A 18 8.57 -18.35 3.77
CA THR A 18 7.49 -17.62 4.44
C THR A 18 7.19 -18.27 5.78
N PHE A 19 7.06 -17.42 6.79
CA PHE A 19 6.79 -17.79 8.16
C PHE A 19 5.62 -16.96 8.71
N SER A 20 4.84 -17.52 9.62
CA SER A 20 3.94 -16.74 10.47
C SER A 20 4.34 -16.88 11.92
N PHE A 21 4.22 -15.78 12.66
CA PHE A 21 4.26 -15.78 14.11
C PHE A 21 2.84 -15.68 14.64
N ASP A 22 2.43 -16.68 15.41
CA ASP A 22 1.21 -16.66 16.20
C ASP A 22 1.52 -16.00 17.55
N ILE A 23 0.77 -14.95 17.88
CA ILE A 23 0.96 -14.17 19.12
C ILE A 23 0.40 -14.95 20.32
N GLU A 24 -0.72 -15.66 20.15
CA GLU A 24 -1.37 -16.39 21.24
C GLU A 24 -0.51 -17.57 21.69
N SER A 25 -0.01 -18.36 20.73
CA SER A 25 0.86 -19.49 21.03
C SER A 25 2.34 -19.12 21.13
N SER A 26 2.73 -17.90 20.76
CA SER A 26 4.13 -17.43 20.68
C SER A 26 5.03 -18.34 19.83
N ARG A 27 4.48 -18.91 18.74
CA ARG A 27 5.17 -19.89 17.89
C ARG A 27 5.36 -19.40 16.46
N TRP A 28 6.49 -19.82 15.89
CA TRP A 28 6.79 -19.65 14.47
C TRP A 28 6.35 -20.89 13.68
N THR A 29 5.62 -20.67 12.60
CA THR A 29 5.22 -21.70 11.64
C THR A 29 5.81 -21.39 10.28
N ARG A 30 6.48 -22.37 9.66
CA ARG A 30 7.00 -22.26 8.29
C ARG A 30 5.95 -22.76 7.30
N HIS A 31 5.62 -21.94 6.30
CA HIS A 31 4.57 -22.25 5.31
C HIS A 31 5.10 -22.81 3.99
N GLY A 32 6.36 -22.51 3.65
CA GLY A 32 6.99 -23.05 2.45
C GLY A 32 8.34 -22.44 2.11
N ALA A 33 8.91 -22.90 0.98
CA ALA A 33 10.15 -22.39 0.38
C ALA A 33 9.87 -21.41 -0.76
N TRP A 34 8.96 -20.46 -0.51
CA TRP A 34 8.55 -19.40 -1.44
C TRP A 34 8.53 -18.07 -0.66
N GLY A 35 8.60 -16.94 -1.36
CA GLY A 35 8.52 -15.61 -0.76
C GLY A 35 7.09 -15.08 -0.75
N SER A 36 6.68 -14.42 0.35
CA SER A 36 5.38 -13.76 0.43
C SER A 36 5.23 -12.74 -0.69
N PRO A 37 4.03 -12.67 -1.30
CA PRO A 37 3.71 -11.63 -2.26
C PRO A 37 3.68 -10.23 -1.60
N PHE A 38 3.56 -10.16 -0.27
CA PHE A 38 3.53 -8.92 0.48
C PHE A 38 4.82 -8.71 1.30
N LYS A 39 5.32 -7.47 1.31
CA LYS A 39 6.36 -7.00 2.24
C LYS A 39 5.69 -6.17 3.35
N GLY A 40 5.88 -6.51 4.62
CA GLY A 40 5.38 -5.70 5.75
C GLY A 40 3.84 -5.61 5.85
N ARG A 41 3.33 -4.59 6.54
CA ARG A 41 1.89 -4.31 6.68
C ARG A 41 1.41 -3.47 5.48
N GLY A 42 0.74 -4.10 4.52
CA GLY A 42 0.09 -3.43 3.37
C GLY A 42 1.04 -2.56 2.56
N TYR A 43 1.82 -3.16 1.66
CA TYR A 43 2.84 -2.44 0.88
C TYR A 43 2.43 -2.21 -0.57
N PHE A 44 2.91 -1.10 -1.09
CA PHE A 44 2.73 -0.63 -2.45
C PHE A 44 3.77 -1.27 -3.38
N ASP A 45 3.31 -1.93 -4.45
CA ASP A 45 4.22 -2.38 -5.50
C ASP A 45 4.56 -1.23 -6.45
N HIS A 46 5.83 -1.11 -6.84
CA HIS A 46 6.31 -0.09 -7.78
C HIS A 46 5.96 -0.42 -9.23
N ASP A 47 5.39 -1.60 -9.49
CA ASP A 47 4.89 -1.96 -10.80
C ASP A 47 3.78 -0.97 -11.26
N PRO A 48 4.03 -0.18 -12.31
CA PRO A 48 3.10 0.83 -12.79
C PRO A 48 1.78 0.23 -13.30
N ASP A 49 1.78 -1.03 -13.76
CA ASP A 49 0.60 -1.68 -14.35
C ASP A 49 -0.40 -2.12 -13.27
N THR A 50 0.08 -2.41 -12.06
CA THR A 50 -0.75 -2.80 -10.90
C THR A 50 -0.94 -1.67 -9.89
N LEU A 51 -0.43 -0.48 -10.21
CA LEU A 51 -0.48 0.72 -9.39
C LEU A 51 -1.91 1.06 -8.94
N GLY A 52 -2.13 1.04 -7.62
CA GLY A 52 -3.39 1.43 -7.00
C GLY A 52 -4.48 0.37 -7.00
N HIS A 53 -4.15 -0.87 -7.38
CA HIS A 53 -4.99 -2.03 -7.14
C HIS A 53 -4.68 -2.66 -5.77
N LEU A 54 -5.68 -3.27 -5.14
CA LEU A 54 -5.51 -4.03 -3.92
C LEU A 54 -5.25 -5.49 -4.25
N CYS A 55 -4.34 -6.11 -3.50
CA CYS A 55 -4.10 -7.54 -3.60
C CYS A 55 -4.49 -8.20 -2.27
N ALA A 56 -5.25 -9.29 -2.36
CA ALA A 56 -5.62 -10.13 -1.22
C ALA A 56 -5.25 -11.58 -1.50
N CYS A 57 -4.81 -12.28 -0.47
CA CYS A 57 -4.56 -13.72 -0.52
C CYS A 57 -5.16 -14.38 0.71
N ASP A 58 -5.53 -15.65 0.58
CA ASP A 58 -5.99 -16.44 1.72
C ASP A 58 -4.85 -16.65 2.73
N VAL A 59 -5.22 -16.77 4.01
CA VAL A 59 -4.27 -17.07 5.08
C VAL A 59 -3.66 -18.45 4.81
N LEU A 60 -2.34 -18.50 4.94
CA LEU A 60 -1.45 -19.50 4.34
C LEU A 60 -1.82 -20.95 4.69
N SER A 61 -2.00 -21.78 3.66
CA SER A 61 -1.95 -23.24 3.78
C SER A 61 -0.53 -23.74 3.55
N ALA A 62 -0.09 -24.73 4.34
CA ALA A 62 1.26 -25.28 4.24
C ALA A 62 1.50 -25.93 2.86
N GLY A 63 2.64 -25.60 2.23
CA GLY A 63 3.14 -26.31 1.05
C GLY A 63 2.91 -25.63 -0.30
N GLN A 64 1.91 -24.75 -0.45
CA GLN A 64 1.67 -24.01 -1.70
C GLN A 64 1.59 -22.49 -1.48
N PRO A 65 2.13 -21.68 -2.40
CA PRO A 65 1.96 -20.24 -2.36
C PRO A 65 0.47 -19.89 -2.54
N PRO A 66 -0.08 -18.93 -1.77
CA PRO A 66 -1.49 -18.58 -1.87
C PRO A 66 -1.76 -17.89 -3.21
N ALA A 67 -2.91 -18.20 -3.81
CA ALA A 67 -3.37 -17.49 -4.99
C ALA A 67 -3.71 -16.04 -4.59
N CYS A 68 -2.97 -15.09 -5.17
CA CYS A 68 -3.24 -13.67 -4.99
C CYS A 68 -4.33 -13.22 -5.95
N LYS A 69 -5.37 -12.58 -5.40
CA LYS A 69 -6.41 -11.91 -6.18
C LYS A 69 -6.15 -10.41 -6.18
N ILE A 70 -6.10 -9.84 -7.38
CA ILE A 70 -5.97 -8.40 -7.58
C ILE A 70 -7.38 -7.82 -7.76
N SER A 71 -7.67 -6.72 -7.06
CA SER A 71 -8.95 -6.03 -7.18
C SER A 71 -9.09 -5.40 -8.55
N LYS A 72 -10.31 -5.40 -9.09
CA LYS A 72 -10.61 -4.70 -10.35
C LYS A 72 -10.63 -3.18 -10.18
N ASP A 73 -10.94 -2.73 -8.97
CA ASP A 73 -11.03 -1.31 -8.67
C ASP A 73 -9.63 -0.71 -8.49
N LYS A 74 -9.36 0.37 -9.23
CA LYS A 74 -8.20 1.24 -9.03
C LYS A 74 -8.57 2.30 -7.99
N LEU A 75 -7.85 2.33 -6.88
CA LEU A 75 -8.10 3.24 -5.76
C LEU A 75 -7.26 4.51 -5.81
N PHE A 76 -6.21 4.51 -6.63
CA PHE A 76 -5.32 5.66 -6.71
C PHE A 76 -5.88 6.77 -7.57
N CYS A 77 -5.38 7.98 -7.32
CA CYS A 77 -5.81 9.13 -8.08
C CYS A 77 -5.38 9.01 -9.54
N VAL A 78 -6.28 9.40 -10.44
CA VAL A 78 -6.09 9.39 -11.89
C VAL A 78 -5.69 10.80 -12.39
N ASN A 79 -5.66 11.80 -11.50
CA ASN A 79 -5.33 13.17 -11.87
C ASN A 79 -3.85 13.26 -12.32
N PRO A 80 -3.56 13.58 -13.60
CA PRO A 80 -2.20 13.64 -14.10
C PRO A 80 -1.36 14.77 -13.47
N ALA A 81 -1.99 15.76 -12.85
CA ALA A 81 -1.29 16.81 -12.10
C ALA A 81 -0.78 16.33 -10.73
N GLU A 82 -1.29 15.20 -10.23
CA GLU A 82 -0.93 14.63 -8.94
C GLU A 82 0.13 13.54 -9.12
N LYS A 83 1.36 13.79 -8.66
CA LYS A 83 2.43 12.79 -8.66
C LYS A 83 2.37 11.99 -7.37
N HIS A 84 2.01 10.71 -7.47
CA HIS A 84 2.00 9.79 -6.33
C HIS A 84 3.40 9.63 -5.73
N ILE A 85 3.49 9.71 -4.40
CA ILE A 85 4.76 9.54 -3.66
C ILE A 85 4.72 8.24 -2.87
N GLY A 86 3.62 7.99 -2.15
CA GLY A 86 3.53 6.86 -1.25
C GLY A 86 2.10 6.62 -0.80
N ALA A 87 1.85 5.39 -0.36
CA ALA A 87 0.56 5.03 0.20
C ALA A 87 0.71 3.96 1.28
N THR A 88 -0.24 3.93 2.19
CA THR A 88 -0.37 2.88 3.20
C THR A 88 -1.84 2.53 3.38
N LEU A 89 -2.14 1.24 3.43
CA LEU A 89 -3.48 0.74 3.70
C LEU A 89 -3.59 0.36 5.17
N VAL A 90 -4.55 0.96 5.86
CA VAL A 90 -4.75 0.79 7.31
C VAL A 90 -6.11 0.13 7.53
N TYR A 91 -6.12 -0.91 8.36
CA TYR A 91 -7.36 -1.50 8.85
C TYR A 91 -7.92 -0.65 9.98
N VAL A 92 -9.20 -0.27 9.87
CA VAL A 92 -9.84 0.67 10.80
C VAL A 92 -10.82 -0.02 11.74
N GLY A 93 -11.40 -1.16 11.35
CA GLY A 93 -12.28 -1.91 12.23
C GLY A 93 -13.08 -3.01 11.56
N ASP A 94 -13.66 -3.85 12.41
CA ASP A 94 -14.34 -5.11 12.05
C ASP A 94 -15.72 -4.91 11.45
N ASP A 95 -16.42 -3.85 11.85
CA ASP A 95 -17.72 -3.51 11.28
C ASP A 95 -17.57 -3.14 9.80
N TRP A 96 -18.00 -4.06 8.92
CA TRP A 96 -17.94 -4.00 7.45
C TRP A 96 -16.53 -3.97 6.86
N ALA A 97 -15.53 -4.55 7.54
CA ALA A 97 -14.13 -4.63 7.06
C ALA A 97 -13.66 -3.27 6.49
N ARG A 98 -13.63 -2.26 7.36
CA ARG A 98 -13.34 -0.87 6.98
C ARG A 98 -11.83 -0.65 6.89
N PHE A 99 -11.42 -0.06 5.79
CA PHE A 99 -10.05 0.31 5.50
C PHE A 99 -9.92 1.82 5.24
N CYS A 100 -8.77 2.36 5.59
CA CYS A 100 -8.32 3.69 5.22
C CYS A 100 -7.11 3.54 4.30
N LEU A 101 -7.22 4.03 3.07
CA LEU A 101 -6.07 4.25 2.22
C LEU A 101 -5.54 5.66 2.46
N VAL A 102 -4.34 5.73 3.01
CA VAL A 102 -3.60 6.96 3.25
C VAL A 102 -2.66 7.15 2.07
N GLN A 103 -2.84 8.21 1.30
CA GLN A 103 -2.05 8.50 0.10
C GLN A 103 -1.33 9.82 0.26
N CYS A 104 -0.06 9.86 -0.12
CA CYS A 104 0.74 11.06 -0.24
C CYS A 104 1.06 11.32 -1.72
N PHE A 105 0.81 12.54 -2.17
CA PHE A 105 1.12 12.97 -3.53
C PHE A 105 1.62 14.42 -3.53
N SER A 106 2.44 14.75 -4.52
CA SER A 106 2.87 16.13 -4.77
C SER A 106 2.09 16.71 -5.94
N VAL A 107 1.71 17.98 -5.80
CA VAL A 107 1.17 18.81 -6.88
C VAL A 107 2.19 19.90 -7.20
N ASP A 108 2.41 20.12 -8.49
CA ASP A 108 3.23 21.21 -8.99
C ASP A 108 2.38 22.48 -9.11
N ASP A 109 2.68 23.48 -8.29
CA ASP A 109 1.93 24.73 -8.20
C ASP A 109 2.26 25.74 -9.29
N ARG A 110 3.27 25.46 -10.11
CA ARG A 110 3.66 26.38 -11.18
C ARG A 110 2.47 26.56 -12.13
N GLN A 111 1.97 27.80 -12.20
CA GLN A 111 0.96 28.19 -13.20
C GLN A 111 1.46 27.81 -14.59
N GLY A 112 0.56 27.27 -15.43
CA GLY A 112 0.89 26.91 -16.80
C GLY A 112 1.34 28.14 -17.58
N GLY A 113 2.55 28.11 -18.12
CA GLY A 113 3.14 29.22 -18.87
C GLY A 113 4.46 28.80 -19.52
N ILE A 114 4.91 29.59 -20.50
CA ILE A 114 6.10 29.31 -21.34
C ILE A 114 7.36 29.07 -20.49
N TRP A 115 7.45 29.70 -19.32
CA TRP A 115 8.60 29.63 -18.43
C TRP A 115 8.48 28.59 -17.30
N LYS A 116 7.46 27.72 -17.32
CA LYS A 116 7.22 26.75 -16.23
C LYS A 116 8.45 25.88 -15.94
N GLU A 117 9.12 25.40 -16.97
CA GLU A 117 10.33 24.57 -16.84
C GLU A 117 11.55 25.35 -16.35
N SER A 118 11.58 26.67 -16.56
CA SER A 118 12.65 27.56 -16.13
C SER A 118 12.50 28.04 -14.68
N MET A 119 11.32 27.85 -14.07
CA MET A 119 11.05 28.24 -12.69
C MET A 119 11.37 27.09 -11.73
N PRO A 120 11.93 27.39 -10.53
CA PRO A 120 12.19 26.38 -9.51
C PRO A 120 10.92 25.62 -9.17
N GLU A 121 11.06 24.29 -8.97
CA GLU A 121 9.91 23.44 -8.66
C GLU A 121 9.26 23.85 -7.35
N GLN A 122 7.99 24.27 -7.43
CA GLN A 122 7.19 24.56 -6.25
C GLN A 122 6.22 23.40 -6.03
N ARG A 123 6.63 22.44 -5.21
CA ARG A 123 5.85 21.24 -4.90
C ARG A 123 5.08 21.42 -3.60
N ARG A 124 3.76 21.27 -3.65
CA ARG A 124 2.92 21.09 -2.46
C ARG A 124 2.64 19.62 -2.25
N TYR A 125 2.77 19.16 -1.01
CA TYR A 125 2.45 17.80 -0.61
C TYR A 125 1.06 17.74 0.01
N LEU A 126 0.28 16.75 -0.40
CA LEU A 126 -1.09 16.53 0.04
C LEU A 126 -1.23 15.11 0.57
N LEU A 127 -1.94 14.97 1.69
CA LEU A 127 -2.35 13.72 2.27
C LEU A 127 -3.83 13.50 1.94
N ARG A 128 -4.16 12.42 1.23
CA ARG A 128 -5.55 12.02 0.98
C ARG A 128 -5.87 10.76 1.76
N LEU A 129 -6.93 10.86 2.55
CA LEU A 129 -7.51 9.77 3.30
C LEU A 129 -8.75 9.28 2.55
N THR A 130 -8.73 8.04 2.11
CA THR A 130 -9.86 7.40 1.43
C THR A 130 -10.37 6.25 2.29
N MET A 131 -11.51 6.45 2.93
CA MET A 131 -12.19 5.44 3.74
C MET A 131 -13.15 4.64 2.87
N PHE A 132 -13.08 3.31 2.96
CA PHE A 132 -13.96 2.41 2.23
C PHE A 132 -14.04 1.05 2.91
N SER A 133 -15.09 0.29 2.59
CA SER A 133 -15.21 -1.12 2.97
C SER A 133 -14.79 -2.02 1.81
N LEU A 134 -14.21 -3.16 2.13
CA LEU A 134 -13.93 -4.21 1.14
C LEU A 134 -14.96 -5.33 1.21
N LYS A 135 -15.33 -5.86 0.04
CA LYS A 135 -16.19 -7.04 -0.07
C LYS A 135 -15.84 -7.84 -1.30
N TYR A 136 -16.08 -9.14 -1.23
CA TYR A 136 -16.09 -9.99 -2.41
C TYR A 136 -17.43 -9.88 -3.12
N ASP A 137 -17.43 -9.78 -4.44
CA ASP A 137 -18.65 -9.89 -5.22
C ASP A 137 -19.04 -11.36 -5.48
N LYS A 138 -20.16 -11.56 -6.17
CA LYS A 138 -20.67 -12.90 -6.51
C LYS A 138 -19.72 -13.74 -7.39
N ASN A 139 -18.73 -13.12 -8.03
CA ASN A 139 -17.72 -13.79 -8.84
C ASN A 139 -16.45 -14.10 -8.02
N GLY A 140 -16.42 -13.70 -6.74
CA GLY A 140 -15.25 -13.85 -5.88
C GLY A 140 -14.14 -12.83 -6.15
N ASP A 141 -14.45 -11.74 -6.86
CA ASP A 141 -13.55 -10.60 -7.08
C ASP A 141 -13.57 -9.67 -5.88
N LEU A 142 -12.40 -9.19 -5.44
CA LEU A 142 -12.30 -8.19 -4.38
C LEU A 142 -12.69 -6.80 -4.92
N ARG A 143 -13.64 -6.14 -4.24
CA ARG A 143 -14.14 -4.81 -4.62
C ARG A 143 -14.22 -3.88 -3.44
N ALA A 144 -13.90 -2.61 -3.70
CA ALA A 144 -14.16 -1.53 -2.76
C ALA A 144 -15.61 -1.07 -2.86
N ALA A 145 -16.20 -0.74 -1.72
CA ALA A 145 -17.53 -0.15 -1.69
C ALA A 145 -17.60 1.12 -2.55
N LYS A 146 -18.76 1.35 -3.17
CA LYS A 146 -19.02 2.52 -4.02
C LYS A 146 -18.99 3.82 -3.20
N HIS A 147 -19.51 3.77 -1.98
CA HIS A 147 -19.45 4.91 -1.06
C HIS A 147 -18.08 4.95 -0.41
N ARG A 148 -17.37 6.06 -0.64
CA ARG A 148 -16.04 6.32 -0.09
C ARG A 148 -16.07 7.70 0.56
N HIS A 149 -15.52 7.83 1.75
CA HIS A 149 -15.29 9.14 2.35
C HIS A 149 -13.87 9.55 2.00
N VAL A 150 -13.73 10.68 1.31
CA VAL A 150 -12.44 11.19 0.86
C VAL A 150 -12.19 12.54 1.54
N GLY A 151 -11.09 12.63 2.27
CA GLY A 151 -10.56 13.89 2.82
C GLY A 151 -9.18 14.16 2.26
N SER A 152 -8.89 15.40 1.88
CA SER A 152 -7.55 15.80 1.43
C SER A 152 -7.03 16.95 2.30
N TYR A 153 -5.80 16.82 2.77
CA TYR A 153 -5.16 17.73 3.71
C TYR A 153 -3.82 18.17 3.17
N ARG A 154 -3.54 19.48 3.24
CA ARG A 154 -2.23 20.02 2.89
C ARG A 154 -1.25 19.68 4.00
N LEU A 155 -0.12 19.07 3.64
CA LEU A 155 0.95 18.83 4.59
C LEU A 155 1.72 20.14 4.84
N PRO A 156 2.11 20.42 6.10
CA PRO A 156 2.97 21.55 6.41
C PRO A 156 4.35 21.33 5.80
N GLU A 157 5.05 22.42 5.49
CA GLU A 157 6.34 22.36 4.79
C GLU A 157 7.39 21.55 5.56
N VAL A 158 7.37 21.63 6.90
CA VAL A 158 8.23 20.82 7.78
C VAL A 158 8.06 19.30 7.60
N ALA A 159 6.85 18.85 7.24
CA ALA A 159 6.60 17.42 7.01
C ALA A 159 7.19 16.94 5.68
N SER A 160 7.55 17.86 4.77
CA SER A 160 8.16 17.52 3.48
C SER A 160 9.66 17.25 3.52
N VAL A 161 10.32 17.62 4.64
CA VAL A 161 11.76 17.43 4.84
C VAL A 161 12.13 15.93 4.88
N TYR A 162 11.26 15.09 5.41
CA TYR A 162 11.49 13.65 5.57
C TYR A 162 10.77 12.87 4.48
N ARG A 163 11.43 12.73 3.32
CA ARG A 163 10.86 12.04 2.15
C ARG A 163 10.43 10.60 2.45
N GLU A 164 11.17 9.91 3.32
CA GLU A 164 10.83 8.55 3.77
C GLU A 164 9.45 8.45 4.45
N HIS A 165 9.02 9.50 5.17
CA HIS A 165 7.70 9.55 5.79
C HIS A 165 6.59 9.79 4.77
N LEU A 166 6.90 10.46 3.65
CA LEU A 166 5.95 10.68 2.55
C LEU A 166 5.76 9.42 1.71
N GLU A 167 6.82 8.63 1.52
CA GLU A 167 6.76 7.35 0.82
C GLU A 167 6.01 6.29 1.64
N ARG A 168 6.02 6.42 2.97
CA ARG A 168 5.37 5.50 3.92
C ARG A 168 4.56 6.27 4.96
N PRO A 169 3.43 6.88 4.57
CA PRO A 169 2.64 7.66 5.48
C PRO A 169 2.03 6.76 6.56
N MET A 170 2.52 6.88 7.79
CA MET A 170 1.99 6.12 8.92
C MET A 170 0.79 6.86 9.52
N ALA A 171 -0.36 6.20 9.57
CA ALA A 171 -1.45 6.63 10.44
C ALA A 171 -1.35 5.88 11.77
N PHE A 172 -1.42 6.62 12.86
CA PHE A 172 -1.60 6.09 14.21
C PHE A 172 -2.87 6.69 14.79
N TRP A 173 -3.56 5.92 15.61
CA TRP A 173 -4.73 6.37 16.35
C TRP A 173 -4.25 6.92 17.70
N ILE A 174 -4.80 8.06 18.12
CA ILE A 174 -4.68 8.62 19.48
C ILE A 174 -6.02 8.39 20.19
#